data_AF-A0A1I2FS28-F1
#
_entry.id   AF-A0A1I2FS28-F1
#
_cell.length_a   1.000
_cell.length_b   1.000
_cell.length_c   1.000
_cell.angle_alpha   90.00
_cell.angle_beta   90.00
_cell.angle_gamma   90.00
#
_symmetry.space_group_name_H-M   'P 1'
#
loop_
_entity.id
_entity.type
_entity.pdbx_description
1 polymer ?
#
loop_
_entity_poly.entity_id
_entity_poly.type
_entity_poly.pdbx_seq_one_letter_code
_entity_poly.pdbx_strand_id
1 'polypeptide(L)' 'MTGPTYDVSRSPVPVDGCEACREFAARRHAARAVFDHSAVSDANVRMRAHLRQEHGG' A
#
# COMPACT_ATOMS: atom_id res chain seq x y z
N MET A 1 5.51 12.66 -25.64
CA MET A 1 4.73 13.11 -24.45
C MET A 1 4.87 12.05 -23.38
N THR A 2 5.83 12.19 -22.46
CA THR A 2 6.01 11.26 -21.34
C THR A 2 5.46 11.93 -20.10
N GLY A 3 4.19 11.66 -19.78
CA GLY A 3 3.60 12.11 -18.51
C GLY A 3 4.30 11.42 -17.33
N PRO A 4 4.32 12.01 -16.13
CA PRO A 4 4.86 11.33 -14.97
C PRO A 4 4.06 10.05 -14.76
N THR A 5 4.72 8.91 -14.97
CA THR A 5 4.17 7.60 -14.62
C THR A 5 4.11 7.58 -13.10
N TYR A 6 2.99 8.06 -12.54
CA TYR A 6 2.57 7.62 -11.21
C TYR A 6 2.42 6.11 -11.34
N ASP A 7 3.49 5.39 -11.04
CA ASP A 7 3.49 3.94 -11.04
C ASP A 7 2.63 3.50 -9.85
N VAL A 8 1.32 3.48 -10.07
CA VAL A 8 0.34 2.90 -9.16
C VAL A 8 0.64 1.41 -8.96
N SER A 9 1.38 0.80 -9.90
CA SER A 9 1.90 -0.56 -9.86
C SER A 9 2.99 -0.79 -8.82
N ARG A 10 3.75 0.24 -8.40
CA ARG A 10 4.73 0.10 -7.30
C ARG A 10 3.94 -0.03 -6.01
N SER A 11 3.68 -1.30 -5.68
CA SER A 11 3.10 -1.69 -4.41
C SER A 11 3.89 -1.00 -3.30
N PRO A 12 3.24 -0.24 -2.42
CA PRO A 12 3.91 0.36 -1.28
C PRO A 12 4.62 -0.74 -0.49
N VAL A 13 5.91 -0.52 -0.22
CA VAL A 13 6.76 -1.43 0.55
C VAL A 13 6.59 -1.06 2.03
N PRO A 14 6.30 -2.04 2.90
CA PRO A 14 6.18 -1.75 4.33
C PRO A 14 7.52 -1.31 4.89
N VAL A 15 7.51 -0.25 5.68
CA VAL A 15 8.71 0.19 6.41
C VAL A 15 8.94 -0.76 7.56
N ASP A 16 10.17 -1.29 7.67
CA ASP A 16 10.55 -2.11 8.81
C ASP A 16 10.56 -1.27 10.09
N GLY A 17 9.81 -1.75 11.09
CA GLY A 17 9.61 -1.04 12.35
C GLY A 17 8.24 -0.40 12.52
N CYS A 18 7.38 -0.38 11.49
CA CYS A 18 6.00 0.09 11.62
C CYS A 18 4.98 -1.06 11.61
N GLU A 19 4.30 -1.26 12.74
CA GLU A 19 3.27 -2.31 12.89
C GLU A 19 2.05 -2.05 11.99
N ALA A 20 1.62 -0.80 11.84
CA ALA A 20 0.52 -0.44 10.95
C ALA A 20 0.83 -0.77 9.48
N CYS A 21 2.07 -0.54 9.03
CA CYS A 21 2.52 -0.96 7.69
C CYS A 21 2.43 -2.48 7.49
N ARG A 22 2.79 -3.26 8.51
CA ARG A 22 2.67 -4.74 8.47
C ARG A 22 1.22 -5.18 8.42
N GLU A 23 0.33 -4.54 9.17
CA GLU A 23 -1.11 -4.84 9.13
C GLU A 23 -1.70 -4.58 7.73
N PHE A 24 -1.39 -3.43 7.11
CA PHE A 24 -1.87 -3.15 5.74
C PHE A 24 -1.36 -4.17 4.72
N ALA A 25 -0.10 -4.61 4.86
CA ALA A 25 0.45 -5.66 4.00
C ALA A 25 -0.24 -7.01 4.20
N ALA A 26 -0.57 -7.38 5.45
CA ALA A 26 -1.30 -8.60 5.78
C ALA A 26 -2.74 -8.56 5.24
N ARG A 27 -3.45 -7.43 5.42
CA ARG A 27 -4.80 -7.20 4.87
C ARG A 27 -4.81 -7.29 3.35
N ARG A 28 -3.80 -6.71 2.69
CA ARG A 28 -3.63 -6.85 1.24
C ARG A 28 -3.44 -8.31 0.81
N HIS A 29 -2.64 -9.07 1.55
CA HIS A 29 -2.40 -10.48 1.24
C HIS A 29 -3.68 -11.32 1.40
N ALA A 30 -4.43 -11.10 2.49
CA ALA A 30 -5.70 -11.77 2.72
C ALA A 30 -6.74 -11.41 1.64
N ALA A 31 -6.87 -10.13 1.29
CA ALA A 31 -7.76 -9.67 0.22
C ALA A 31 -7.40 -10.29 -1.13
N ARG A 32 -6.10 -10.43 -1.43
CA ARG A 32 -5.64 -11.08 -2.66
C ARG A 32 -5.92 -12.59 -2.67
N ALA A 33 -5.88 -13.26 -1.51
CA ALA A 33 -6.22 -14.67 -1.39
C ALA A 33 -7.71 -14.94 -1.69
N VAL A 34 -8.59 -13.98 -1.39
CA VAL A 34 -10.02 -14.06 -1.72
C VAL A 34 -10.39 -13.34 -3.02
N PHE A 35 -9.40 -12.93 -3.82
CA PHE A 35 -9.57 -12.18 -5.08
C PHE A 35 -10.37 -10.87 -4.95
N ASP A 36 -10.40 -10.27 -3.76
CA ASP A 36 -11.01 -8.96 -3.53
C ASP A 36 -10.03 -7.84 -3.93
N HIS A 37 -10.05 -7.50 -5.20
CA HIS A 37 -9.21 -6.45 -5.77
C HIS A 37 -9.51 -5.05 -5.20
N SER A 38 -10.74 -4.80 -4.74
CA SER A 38 -11.11 -3.53 -4.11
C SER A 38 -10.44 -3.37 -2.76
N ALA A 39 -10.48 -4.41 -1.92
CA ALA A 39 -9.79 -4.42 -0.63
C ALA A 39 -8.27 -4.38 -0.77
N VAL A 40 -7.69 -5.02 -1.81
CA VAL A 40 -6.26 -4.88 -2.15
C VAL A 40 -5.90 -3.43 -2.47
N SER A 41 -6.72 -2.76 -3.28
CA SER A 41 -6.50 -1.35 -3.67
C SER A 41 -6.63 -0.42 -2.46
N ASP A 42 -7.67 -0.60 -1.64
CA ASP A 42 -7.87 0.18 -0.42
C ASP A 42 -6.70 0.03 0.57
N ALA A 43 -6.20 -1.20 0.77
CA ALA A 43 -5.02 -1.43 1.60
C ALA A 43 -3.78 -0.70 1.07
N ASN A 44 -3.56 -0.69 -0.25
CA ASN A 44 -2.47 0.05 -0.87
C ASN A 44 -2.62 1.58 -0.71
N VAL A 45 -3.85 2.10 -0.83
CA VAL A 45 -4.13 3.54 -0.64
C VAL A 45 -3.89 3.96 0.81
N ARG A 46 -4.42 3.20 1.77
CA ARG A 46 -4.21 3.44 3.21
C ARG A 46 -2.73 3.39 3.59
N MET A 47 -2.01 2.39 3.07
CA MET A 47 -0.59 2.26 3.28
C MET A 47 0.21 3.44 2.71
N ARG A 48 -0.10 3.90 1.49
CA ARG A 48 0.52 5.12 0.91
C ARG A 48 0.23 6.37 1.73
N ALA A 49 -0.99 6.52 2.25
CA ALA A 49 -1.35 7.66 3.11
C ALA A 49 -0.56 7.63 4.42
N HIS A 50 -0.48 6.46 5.06
CA HIS A 50 0.30 6.25 6.27
C HIS A 50 1.80 6.52 6.05
N LEU A 51 2.39 5.98 4.99
CA LEU A 51 3.79 6.25 4.63
C LEU A 51 4.06 7.75 4.45
N ARG A 52 3.13 8.49 3.84
CA ARG A 52 3.29 9.95 3.66
C ARG A 52 3.14 10.74 4.96
N GLN A 53 2.28 10.29 5.87
CA GLN A 53 2.01 11.01 7.13
C GLN A 53 3.07 10.69 8.19
N GLU A 54 3.43 9.42 8.35
CA GLU A 54 4.29 8.95 9.44
C GLU A 54 5.75 8.80 9.03
N HIS A 55 6.03 8.61 7.73
CA HIS A 55 7.38 8.31 7.21
C HIS A 55 7.86 9.27 6.12
N GLY A 56 7.09 10.30 5.78
CA GLY A 56 7.38 11.24 4.67
C GLY A 56 8.22 12.45 5.05
N GLY A 57 9.01 12.36 6.14
CA GLY A 57 9.90 13.43 6.62
C GLY A 57 11.14 13.62 5.75
#